data_AF-A0A174N9J5-F1
#
_entry.id   AF-A0A174N9J5-F1
#
_cell.length_a   1.000
_cell.length_b   1.000
_cell.length_c   1.000
_cell.angle_alpha   90.00
_cell.angle_beta   90.00
_cell.angle_gamma   90.00
#
_symmetry.space_group_name_H-M   'P 1'
#
loop_
_entity.id
_entity.type
_entity.pdbx_description
1 polymer ?
#
loop_
_entity_poly.entity_id
_entity_poly.type
_entity_poly.pdbx_seq_one_letter_code
_entity_poly.pdbx_strand_id
1 'polypeptide(L)'
;MDGQRIRIIKKNDECSMEYRIGDMFLVDSTWYGGVNVTSKSGIPLSLDKEEYEFVNGEDTGHVIDAYSYGLGVMDCFCEMVSAGLKTLAMSHPCDTREERDSYLADAEKLCRKYGVKLYPEDGIERLIERAGTENQ
;
A
#
# COMPACT_ATOMS: atom_id res chain seq x y z
N MET A 1 7.62 -21.63 -10.83
CA MET A 1 6.74 -20.49 -11.14
C MET A 1 5.66 -20.49 -10.06
N ASP A 2 6.07 -20.22 -8.82
CA ASP A 2 5.19 -20.41 -7.67
C ASP A 2 4.37 -19.14 -7.42
N GLY A 3 3.04 -19.31 -7.33
CA GLY A 3 2.15 -18.26 -6.83
C GLY A 3 1.41 -17.43 -7.88
N GLN A 4 1.41 -17.80 -9.18
CA GLN A 4 0.57 -17.12 -10.17
C GLN A 4 -0.91 -17.39 -9.90
N ARG A 5 -1.70 -16.31 -9.84
CA ARG A 5 -3.15 -16.37 -9.69
C ARG A 5 -3.83 -15.93 -10.98
N ILE A 6 -4.98 -16.51 -11.23
CA ILE A 6 -5.86 -16.11 -12.34
C ILE A 6 -7.22 -15.71 -11.79
N ARG A 7 -7.92 -14.84 -12.52
CA ARG A 7 -9.33 -14.53 -12.30
C ARG A 7 -10.12 -14.91 -13.55
N ILE A 8 -11.22 -15.61 -13.38
CA ILE A 8 -12.12 -15.94 -14.49
C ILE A 8 -12.84 -14.69 -14.97
N ILE A 9 -12.71 -14.35 -16.25
CA ILE A 9 -13.36 -13.19 -16.89
C ILE A 9 -14.50 -13.60 -17.82
N LYS A 10 -14.47 -14.86 -18.29
CA LYS A 10 -15.46 -15.40 -19.23
C LYS A 10 -15.65 -16.88 -18.94
N LYS A 11 -16.86 -17.37 -19.21
CA LYS A 11 -17.23 -18.76 -19.04
C LYS A 11 -17.56 -19.34 -20.41
N ASN A 12 -16.74 -20.26 -20.90
CA ASN A 12 -17.02 -20.95 -22.16
C ASN A 12 -17.99 -22.12 -21.96
N ASP A 13 -17.90 -22.81 -20.81
CA ASP A 13 -18.87 -23.84 -20.42
C ASP A 13 -19.95 -23.24 -19.49
N GLU A 14 -21.08 -22.86 -20.07
CA GLU A 14 -22.23 -22.25 -19.38
C GLU A 14 -22.85 -23.17 -18.30
N CYS A 15 -22.67 -24.50 -18.41
CA CYS A 15 -23.29 -25.47 -17.51
C CYS A 15 -22.39 -25.84 -16.32
N SER A 16 -21.09 -25.55 -16.39
CA SER A 16 -20.16 -25.92 -15.32
C SER A 16 -20.48 -25.17 -14.01
N MET A 17 -20.65 -25.91 -12.92
CA MET A 17 -20.84 -25.33 -11.58
C MET A 17 -19.52 -25.13 -10.82
N GLU A 18 -18.41 -25.60 -11.38
CA GLU A 18 -17.10 -25.65 -10.72
C GLU A 18 -16.39 -24.29 -10.69
N TYR A 19 -16.74 -23.39 -11.61
CA TYR A 19 -16.15 -22.07 -11.71
C TYR A 19 -17.17 -21.04 -12.22
N ARG A 20 -17.09 -19.83 -11.68
CA ARG A 20 -17.90 -18.68 -12.05
C ARG A 20 -17.01 -17.51 -12.46
N ILE A 21 -17.58 -16.60 -13.25
CA ILE A 21 -16.91 -15.34 -13.58
C ILE A 21 -16.62 -14.59 -12.27
N GLY A 22 -15.39 -14.11 -12.13
CA GLY A 22 -14.85 -13.47 -10.93
C GLY A 22 -14.15 -14.42 -9.95
N ASP A 23 -14.29 -15.73 -10.10
CA ASP A 23 -13.55 -16.68 -9.24
C ASP A 23 -12.04 -16.56 -9.48
N MET A 24 -11.28 -16.75 -8.40
CA MET A 24 -9.82 -16.70 -8.43
C MET A 24 -9.24 -18.06 -8.10
N PHE A 25 -8.24 -18.47 -8.87
CA PHE A 25 -7.55 -19.74 -8.72
C PHE A 25 -6.04 -19.59 -8.73
N LEU A 26 -5.36 -20.50 -8.05
CA LEU A 26 -3.91 -20.66 -8.15
C LEU A 26 -3.60 -21.58 -9.32
N VAL A 27 -2.62 -21.21 -10.14
CA VAL A 27 -2.23 -22.00 -11.31
C VAL A 27 -1.38 -23.18 -10.87
N ASP A 28 -1.85 -24.39 -11.19
CA ASP A 28 -1.12 -25.63 -10.93
C ASP A 28 -0.11 -25.92 -12.06
N SER A 29 -0.51 -25.71 -13.31
CA SER A 29 0.35 -25.85 -14.48
C SER A 29 -0.15 -25.03 -15.68
N THR A 30 0.70 -24.80 -16.67
CA THR A 30 0.36 -24.09 -17.91
C THR A 30 0.50 -25.02 -19.12
N TRP A 31 -0.31 -24.77 -20.15
CA TRP A 31 -0.21 -25.45 -21.46
C TRP A 31 -0.37 -24.42 -22.59
N TYR A 32 -0.17 -24.84 -23.84
CA TYR A 32 -0.11 -23.90 -24.97
C TYR A 32 -1.36 -23.01 -25.12
N GLY A 33 -2.54 -23.55 -24.82
CA GLY A 33 -3.83 -22.85 -24.93
C GLY A 33 -4.37 -22.28 -23.63
N GLY A 34 -3.72 -22.48 -22.49
CA GLY A 34 -4.34 -22.13 -21.21
C GLY A 34 -3.59 -22.56 -19.96
N VAL A 35 -4.34 -22.75 -18.89
CA VAL A 35 -3.87 -23.14 -17.55
C VAL A 35 -4.69 -24.30 -17.00
N ASN A 36 -4.09 -25.09 -16.11
CA ASN A 36 -4.80 -26.02 -15.26
C ASN A 36 -4.85 -25.48 -13.84
N VAL A 37 -6.02 -25.59 -13.23
CA VAL A 37 -6.29 -25.19 -11.84
C VAL A 37 -7.11 -26.25 -11.13
N THR A 38 -6.99 -26.33 -9.81
CA THR A 38 -7.84 -27.18 -8.99
C THR A 38 -8.99 -26.35 -8.40
N SER A 39 -10.23 -26.78 -8.64
CA SER A 39 -11.42 -26.09 -8.13
C SER A 39 -11.56 -26.24 -6.61
N LYS A 40 -12.51 -25.50 -6.00
CA LYS A 40 -12.81 -25.61 -4.56
C LYS A 40 -13.29 -27.00 -4.15
N SER A 41 -13.86 -27.77 -5.08
CA SER A 41 -14.31 -29.14 -4.85
C SER A 41 -13.18 -30.17 -5.02
N GLY A 42 -11.98 -29.73 -5.42
CA GLY A 42 -10.83 -30.59 -5.72
C GLY A 42 -10.84 -31.14 -7.15
N ILE A 43 -11.75 -30.67 -8.01
CA ILE A 43 -11.84 -31.11 -9.41
C ILE A 43 -10.83 -30.33 -10.25
N PRO A 44 -9.95 -31.01 -11.04
CA PRO A 44 -9.08 -30.35 -11.99
C PRO A 44 -9.86 -29.69 -13.13
N LEU A 45 -9.56 -28.42 -13.41
CA LEU A 45 -10.14 -27.62 -14.47
C LEU A 45 -9.05 -27.17 -15.43
N SER A 46 -9.29 -27.35 -16.73
CA SER A 46 -8.49 -26.75 -17.79
C SER A 46 -9.23 -25.53 -18.33
N LEU A 47 -8.58 -24.36 -18.27
CA LEU A 47 -9.16 -23.08 -18.68
C LEU A 47 -8.38 -22.53 -19.86
N ASP A 48 -9.11 -22.09 -20.89
CA ASP A 48 -8.51 -21.45 -22.07
C ASP A 48 -8.06 -20.01 -21.76
N LYS A 49 -7.05 -19.52 -22.47
CA LYS A 49 -6.50 -18.15 -22.30
C LYS A 49 -7.53 -17.02 -22.37
N GLU A 50 -8.65 -17.24 -23.06
CA GLU A 50 -9.73 -16.26 -23.17
C GLU A 50 -10.68 -16.26 -21.96
N GLU A 51 -10.65 -17.31 -21.12
CA GLU A 51 -11.51 -17.46 -19.95
C GLU A 51 -10.99 -16.74 -18.72
N TYR A 52 -9.70 -16.37 -18.68
CA TYR A 52 -9.07 -15.82 -17.49
C TYR A 52 -8.08 -14.69 -17.77
N GLU A 53 -7.83 -13.88 -16.75
CA GLU A 53 -6.73 -12.92 -16.69
C GLU A 53 -5.78 -13.28 -15.55
N PHE A 54 -4.49 -13.01 -15.70
CA PHE A 54 -3.54 -13.16 -14.60
C PHE A 54 -3.72 -12.02 -13.61
N VAL A 55 -3.87 -12.38 -12.33
CA VAL A 55 -3.86 -11.44 -11.22
C VAL A 55 -2.42 -11.34 -10.75
N ASN A 56 -1.74 -10.27 -11.16
CA ASN A 56 -0.45 -9.93 -10.58
C ASN A 56 -0.66 -9.68 -9.08
N GLY A 57 0.12 -10.37 -8.25
CA GLY A 57 -0.15 -10.57 -6.82
C GLY A 57 -0.09 -9.34 -5.91
N GLU A 58 -0.17 -8.10 -6.42
CA GLU A 58 -0.03 -6.87 -5.63
C GLU A 58 -0.94 -5.72 -6.13
N ASP A 59 -2.17 -6.03 -6.54
CA ASP A 59 -3.22 -5.03 -6.64
C ASP A 59 -4.46 -5.54 -5.92
N THR A 60 -4.34 -5.75 -4.60
CA THR A 60 -5.45 -5.28 -3.77
C THR A 60 -5.46 -3.77 -4.03
N GLY A 61 -6.37 -3.32 -4.89
CA GLY A 61 -6.60 -1.90 -5.18
C GLY A 61 -7.08 -1.16 -3.94
N HIS A 62 -6.31 -1.22 -2.85
CA HIS A 62 -6.36 -0.30 -1.75
C HIS A 62 -5.94 1.03 -2.35
N VAL A 63 -6.94 1.81 -2.72
CA VAL A 63 -6.75 3.22 -3.00
C VAL A 63 -6.06 3.80 -1.77
N ILE A 64 -4.77 4.09 -1.90
CA ILE A 64 -4.01 4.75 -0.85
C ILE A 64 -4.58 6.16 -0.78
N ASP A 65 -5.19 6.48 0.36
CA ASP A 65 -5.68 7.83 0.60
C ASP A 65 -4.50 8.81 0.71
N ALA A 66 -4.78 10.10 0.50
CA ALA A 66 -3.75 11.13 0.49
C ALA A 66 -2.93 11.19 1.80
N TYR A 67 -3.57 10.91 2.94
CA TYR A 67 -2.90 10.89 4.24
C TYR A 67 -1.89 9.74 4.32
N SER A 68 -2.32 8.53 3.96
CA SER A 68 -1.45 7.36 3.91
C SER A 68 -0.28 7.55 2.92
N TYR A 69 -0.54 8.14 1.76
CA TYR A 69 0.50 8.48 0.79
C TYR A 69 1.50 9.49 1.37
N GLY A 70 1.01 10.57 1.97
CA GLY A 70 1.83 11.61 2.61
C GLY A 70 2.73 11.05 3.71
N LEU A 71 2.21 10.15 4.55
CA LEU A 71 3.01 9.45 5.55
C LEU A 71 4.08 8.53 4.94
N GLY A 72 3.76 7.82 3.86
CA GLY A 72 4.73 6.98 3.15
C GLY A 72 5.91 7.79 2.59
N VAL A 73 5.63 9.00 2.07
CA VAL A 73 6.68 9.94 1.64
C VAL A 73 7.57 10.35 2.82
N MET A 74 6.99 10.67 3.99
CA MET A 74 7.76 11.02 5.18
C MET A 74 8.61 9.86 5.70
N ASP A 75 8.07 8.63 5.71
CA ASP A 75 8.75 7.40 6.14
C ASP A 75 10.04 7.19 5.33
N CYS A 76 9.92 7.27 4.01
CA CYS A 76 11.04 7.15 3.07
C CYS A 76 12.13 8.21 3.31
N PHE A 77 11.76 9.48 3.52
CA PHE A 77 12.76 10.51 3.81
C PHE A 77 13.42 10.33 5.18
N CYS A 78 12.69 9.87 6.20
CA CYS A 78 13.30 9.57 7.49
C CYS A 78 14.33 8.43 7.37
N GLU A 79 14.03 7.41 6.58
CA GLU A 79 14.96 6.32 6.27
C GLU A 79 16.22 6.84 5.58
N MET A 80 16.08 7.69 4.56
CA MET A 80 17.22 8.30 3.85
C MET A 80 18.13 9.11 4.79
N VAL A 81 17.54 9.86 5.73
CA VAL A 81 18.31 10.63 6.72
C VAL A 81 19.03 9.69 7.70
N SER A 82 18.34 8.66 8.18
CA SER A 82 18.92 7.64 9.06
C SER A 82 20.09 6.91 8.40
N ALA A 83 19.98 6.61 7.10
CA ALA A 83 21.03 6.00 6.30
C ALA A 83 22.18 6.97 5.94
N GLY A 84 22.11 8.24 6.34
CA GLY A 84 23.12 9.25 6.04
C GLY A 84 23.13 9.74 4.58
N LEU A 85 22.09 9.41 3.80
CA LEU A 85 21.94 9.84 2.41
C LEU A 85 21.44 11.28 2.30
N LYS A 86 20.79 11.78 3.35
CA LYS A 86 20.29 13.16 3.45
C LYS A 86 20.51 13.73 4.84
N THR A 87 20.73 15.03 4.94
CA THR A 87 20.91 15.72 6.22
C THR A 87 19.60 16.13 6.89
N LEU A 88 18.53 16.29 6.11
CA LEU A 88 17.22 16.76 6.57
C LEU A 88 16.10 16.13 5.75
N ALA A 89 15.02 15.69 6.39
CA ALA A 89 13.80 15.24 5.75
C ALA A 89 12.76 16.37 5.83
N MET A 90 12.17 16.75 4.69
CA MET A 90 11.01 17.62 4.67
C MET A 90 9.75 16.76 4.53
N SER A 91 8.64 17.19 5.11
CA SER A 91 7.34 16.60 4.81
C SER A 91 6.98 16.82 3.34
N HIS A 92 5.91 16.17 2.88
CA HIS A 92 5.26 16.64 1.66
C HIS A 92 4.76 18.09 1.85
N PRO A 93 4.60 18.85 0.77
CA PRO A 93 3.96 20.16 0.83
C PRO A 93 2.54 20.02 1.39
N CYS A 94 2.21 20.79 2.42
CA CYS A 94 0.85 20.89 2.95
C CYS A 94 0.31 22.28 2.64
N ASP A 95 -0.95 22.37 2.19
CA ASP A 95 -1.55 23.65 1.80
C ASP A 95 -2.06 24.43 3.02
N THR A 96 -2.35 23.71 4.12
CA THR A 96 -2.93 24.29 5.34
C THR A 96 -2.16 23.86 6.59
N ARG A 97 -2.25 24.69 7.64
CA ARG A 97 -1.63 24.39 8.94
C ARG A 97 -2.26 23.16 9.57
N GLU A 98 -3.58 23.02 9.43
CA GLU A 98 -4.40 21.94 9.97
C GLU A 98 -4.02 20.60 9.35
N GLU A 99 -3.84 20.56 8.03
CA GLU A 99 -3.35 19.37 7.33
C GLU A 99 -1.97 18.95 7.86
N ARG A 100 -1.01 19.89 7.93
CA ARG A 100 0.31 19.60 8.48
C ARG A 100 0.23 19.10 9.92
N ASP A 101 -0.59 19.76 10.76
CA ASP A 101 -0.75 19.40 12.16
C ASP A 101 -1.38 18.00 12.33
N SER A 102 -2.19 17.55 11.36
CA SER A 102 -2.78 16.19 11.36
C SER A 102 -1.71 15.08 11.31
N TYR A 103 -0.57 15.34 10.67
CA TYR A 103 0.53 14.37 10.55
C TYR A 103 1.46 14.32 11.77
N LEU A 104 1.45 15.34 12.65
CA LEU A 104 2.49 15.51 13.68
C LEU A 104 2.68 14.27 14.57
N ALA A 105 1.58 13.67 15.02
CA ALA A 105 1.63 12.52 15.92
C ALA A 105 2.30 11.29 15.27
N ASP A 106 2.06 11.06 13.98
CA ASP A 106 2.64 9.95 13.23
C ASP A 106 4.05 10.28 12.73
N ALA A 107 4.30 11.53 12.33
CA ALA A 107 5.64 12.02 12.00
C ALA A 107 6.60 11.88 13.19
N GLU A 108 6.15 12.14 14.42
CA GLU A 108 6.94 11.86 15.62
C GLU A 108 7.27 10.39 15.80
N LYS A 109 6.33 9.48 15.49
CA LYS A 109 6.58 8.02 15.55
C LYS A 109 7.63 7.61 14.53
N LEU A 110 7.54 8.12 13.30
CA LEU A 110 8.54 7.90 12.26
C LEU A 110 9.91 8.42 12.70
N CYS A 111 9.97 9.64 13.24
CA CYS A 111 11.22 10.21 13.73
C CYS A 111 11.86 9.34 14.81
N ARG A 112 11.06 8.87 15.79
CA ARG A 112 11.53 7.92 16.82
C ARG A 112 12.01 6.59 16.23
N LYS A 113 11.29 6.03 15.25
CA LYS A 113 11.64 4.77 14.57
C LYS A 113 13.03 4.82 13.94
N TYR A 114 13.38 5.94 13.30
CA TYR A 114 14.65 6.10 12.58
C TYR A 114 15.75 6.83 13.37
N GLY A 115 15.47 7.27 14.59
CA GLY A 115 16.41 8.05 15.40
C GLY A 115 16.68 9.46 14.84
N VAL A 116 15.73 10.03 14.09
CA VAL A 116 15.82 11.40 13.55
C VAL A 116 15.00 12.37 14.41
N LYS A 117 15.30 13.67 14.33
CA LYS A 117 14.61 14.72 15.11
C LYS A 117 13.53 15.40 14.28
N LEU A 118 12.36 15.59 14.87
CA LEU A 118 11.26 16.35 14.28
C LEU A 118 11.43 17.85 14.58
N TYR A 119 11.26 18.69 13.57
CA TYR A 119 11.30 20.16 13.68
C TYR A 119 10.04 20.76 13.04
N PRO A 120 8.97 21.05 13.83
CA PRO A 120 7.79 21.73 13.31
C PRO A 120 8.09 23.22 13.04
N GLU A 121 7.55 23.78 11.96
CA GLU A 121 7.82 25.17 11.54
C GLU A 121 7.47 26.20 12.63
N ASP A 122 6.34 26.04 13.33
CA ASP A 122 5.95 26.95 14.42
C ASP A 122 6.66 26.68 15.76
N GLY A 123 7.72 25.88 15.77
CA GLY A 123 8.41 25.50 17.01
C GLY A 123 8.85 26.71 17.84
N ILE A 124 9.19 27.83 17.20
CA ILE A 124 9.58 29.07 17.88
C ILE A 124 8.36 29.77 18.51
N GLU A 125 7.26 29.90 17.77
CA GLU A 125 6.04 30.57 18.25
C GLU A 125 5.40 29.82 19.43
N ARG A 126 5.33 28.48 19.35
CA ARG A 126 4.77 27.66 20.45
C ARG A 126 5.64 27.68 21.72
N LEU A 127 6.95 27.84 21.57
CA LEU A 127 7.86 28.01 22.72
C LEU A 127 7.68 29.38 23.38
N ILE A 128 7.46 30.43 22.58
CA ILE A 128 7.17 31.79 23.08
C ILE A 128 5.83 31.81 23.81
N GLU A 129 4.79 31.18 23.26
CA GLU A 129 3.47 31.09 23.90
C GLU A 129 3.55 30.37 25.26
N ARG A 130 4.23 29.21 25.32
CA ARG A 130 4.41 28.46 26.59
C ARG A 130 5.18 29.26 27.65
N ALA A 131 6.24 29.97 27.27
CA ALA A 131 7.02 30.79 28.18
C ALA A 131 6.23 32.03 28.68
N GLY A 132 5.26 32.51 27.90
CA GLY A 132 4.35 33.58 28.29
C GLY A 132 3.34 33.15 29.37
N THR A 133 2.84 31.92 29.31
CA THR A 133 1.85 31.39 30.28
C THR A 133 2.46 31.00 31.62
N GLU A 134 3.75 30.68 31.68
CA GLU A 134 4.45 30.33 32.94
C GLU A 134 4.83 31.56 33.79
N ASN A 135 4.73 32.78 33.24
CA ASN A 135 5.05 34.04 33.91
C ASN A 135 3.81 34.83 34.38
N GLN A 136 2.63 34.19 34.44
CA GLN A 136 1.38 34.78 34.92
C GLN A 136 0.78 33.96 36.06
#